data_AF-A0A0A1WDV9-F1
#
_entry.id   AF-A0A0A1WDV9-F1
#
_cell.length_a   1.000
_cell.length_b   1.000
_cell.length_c   1.000
_cell.angle_alpha   90.00
_cell.angle_beta   90.00
_cell.angle_gamma   90.00
#
_symmetry.space_group_name_H-M   'P 1'
#
loop_
_entity.id
_entity.type
_entity.pdbx_description
1 polymer ?
#
loop_
_entity_poly.entity_id
_entity_poly.type
_entity_poly.pdbx_seq_one_letter_code
_entity_poly.pdbx_strand_id
1 'polypeptide(L)'
;LLNRKRHDHAQLLTDMAFDLNTLGITFFAGMCQAYRSVGLVQDHSTTNLRIAVAMAHEMGHNLGMSHDKKYCTCEDYPCIMSAVLSPSRLFSNCSYQDYQKYLLKYKP
;
A
#
# COMPACT_ATOMS: atom_id res chain seq x y z
N LEU A 1 6.26 -12.00 -15.31
CA LEU A 1 4.83 -12.43 -15.31
C LEU A 1 4.03 -11.89 -16.51
N LEU A 2 4.21 -10.62 -16.87
CA LEU A 2 3.40 -9.94 -17.90
C LEU A 2 3.31 -10.68 -19.25
N ASN A 3 4.38 -11.33 -19.70
CA ASN A 3 4.40 -12.08 -20.99
C ASN A 3 3.55 -13.37 -20.98
N ARG A 4 3.00 -13.79 -19.83
CA ARG A 4 2.24 -15.06 -19.69
C ARG A 4 0.82 -14.88 -19.21
N LYS A 5 0.58 -13.91 -18.31
CA LYS A 5 -0.72 -13.64 -17.68
C LYS A 5 -0.89 -12.12 -17.60
N ARG A 6 -1.95 -11.59 -18.20
CA ARG A 6 -2.30 -10.16 -18.09
C ARG A 6 -2.84 -9.88 -16.69
N HIS A 7 -2.37 -8.80 -16.07
CA HIS A 7 -2.75 -8.30 -14.75
C HIS A 7 -2.31 -6.84 -14.65
N ASP A 8 -2.98 -6.06 -13.82
CA ASP A 8 -2.69 -4.63 -13.65
C ASP A 8 -1.65 -4.39 -12.56
N HIS A 9 -1.63 -5.25 -11.53
CA HIS A 9 -0.77 -5.18 -10.35
C HIS A 9 -0.45 -6.57 -9.81
N ALA A 10 0.73 -6.74 -9.21
CA ALA A 10 1.13 -7.99 -8.57
C ALA A 10 1.69 -7.76 -7.16
N GLN A 11 1.19 -8.51 -6.19
CA GLN A 11 1.71 -8.52 -4.82
C GLN A 11 2.40 -9.86 -4.55
N LEU A 12 3.61 -9.83 -4.01
CA LEU A 12 4.30 -11.01 -3.49
C LEU A 12 4.10 -11.07 -1.97
N LEU A 13 3.44 -12.14 -1.51
CA LEU A 13 3.35 -12.47 -0.07
C LEU A 13 4.45 -13.48 0.27
N THR A 14 5.22 -13.22 1.32
CA THR A 14 6.36 -14.07 1.70
C THR A 14 6.55 -14.15 3.22
N ASP A 15 7.10 -15.25 3.71
CA ASP A 15 7.51 -15.42 5.11
C ASP A 15 8.96 -14.93 5.37
N MET A 16 9.60 -14.32 4.37
CA MET A 16 10.92 -13.72 4.56
C MET A 16 10.82 -12.53 5.53
N ALA A 17 11.59 -12.60 6.62
CA ALA A 17 11.79 -11.45 7.50
C ALA A 17 12.72 -10.43 6.82
N PHE A 18 12.24 -9.20 6.66
CA PHE A 18 13.02 -8.11 6.11
C PHE A 18 13.78 -7.35 7.20
N ASP A 19 14.88 -6.69 6.82
CA ASP A 19 15.61 -5.82 7.72
C ASP A 19 14.78 -4.59 8.13
N LEU A 20 15.23 -3.93 9.21
CA LEU A 20 14.65 -2.66 9.70
C LEU A 20 13.17 -2.74 10.11
N ASN A 21 12.66 -3.93 10.44
CA ASN A 21 11.24 -4.18 10.78
C ASN A 21 10.28 -3.80 9.64
N THR A 22 10.74 -3.87 8.39
CA THR A 22 9.91 -3.61 7.21
C THR A 22 8.88 -4.73 7.05
N LEU A 23 7.60 -4.41 6.91
CA LEU A 23 6.53 -5.39 6.69
C LEU A 23 6.04 -5.44 5.24
N GLY A 24 6.45 -4.46 4.42
CA GLY A 24 6.13 -4.39 3.01
C GLY A 24 6.91 -3.28 2.32
N ILE A 25 6.98 -3.35 0.98
CA ILE A 25 7.58 -2.33 0.14
C ILE A 25 6.97 -2.34 -1.26
N THR A 26 6.81 -1.17 -1.85
CA THR A 26 6.37 -0.99 -3.23
C THR A 26 7.02 0.26 -3.86
N PHE A 27 6.74 0.50 -5.14
CA PHE A 27 7.04 1.77 -5.78
C PHE A 27 5.92 2.79 -5.54
N PHE A 28 6.27 4.06 -5.34
CA PHE A 28 5.28 5.13 -5.32
C PHE A 28 4.72 5.40 -6.73
N ALA A 29 3.39 5.58 -6.84
CA ALA A 29 2.68 5.90 -8.09
C ALA A 29 3.02 4.95 -9.25
N GLY A 30 3.19 3.66 -8.95
CA GLY A 30 3.63 2.63 -9.88
C GLY A 30 2.52 1.85 -10.57
N MET A 31 1.25 2.04 -10.20
CA MET A 31 0.13 1.26 -10.74
C MET A 31 0.11 1.29 -12.29
N CYS A 32 -0.21 0.14 -12.89
CA CYS A 32 -0.23 -0.12 -14.33
C CYS A 32 1.12 0.01 -15.08
N GLN A 33 2.21 0.40 -14.41
CA GLN A 33 3.55 0.44 -15.04
C GLN A 33 4.20 -0.95 -15.01
N ALA A 34 4.67 -1.41 -16.17
CA ALA A 34 5.18 -2.77 -16.36
C ALA A 34 6.24 -3.24 -15.34
N TYR A 35 7.10 -2.32 -14.86
CA TYR A 35 8.19 -2.63 -13.94
C TYR A 35 7.96 -2.12 -12.51
N ARG A 36 6.85 -1.41 -12.25
CA ARG A 36 6.62 -0.70 -10.99
C ARG A 36 5.25 -0.98 -10.35
N SER A 37 4.33 -1.63 -11.08
CA SER A 37 3.04 -2.07 -10.56
C SER A 37 3.17 -3.37 -9.78
N VAL A 38 3.99 -3.33 -8.73
CA VAL A 38 4.34 -4.48 -7.90
C VAL A 38 4.46 -4.07 -6.43
N GLY A 39 4.16 -4.98 -5.52
CA GLY A 39 4.44 -4.82 -4.10
C GLY A 39 4.92 -6.12 -3.46
N LEU A 40 5.60 -6.00 -2.33
CA LEU A 40 6.10 -7.09 -1.50
C LEU A 40 5.53 -6.91 -0.10
N VAL A 41 5.01 -7.97 0.49
CA VAL A 41 4.40 -7.97 1.83
C VAL A 41 4.87 -9.19 2.60
N GLN A 42 5.27 -8.98 3.86
CA GLN A 42 5.61 -10.06 4.78
C GLN A 42 4.34 -10.66 5.40
N ASP A 43 4.26 -11.99 5.44
CA ASP A 43 3.27 -12.78 6.17
C ASP A 43 3.58 -12.79 7.69
N HIS A 44 3.56 -11.60 8.29
CA HIS A 44 4.14 -11.34 9.62
C HIS A 44 3.21 -11.69 10.80
N SER A 45 2.03 -12.26 10.57
CA SER A 45 1.00 -12.40 11.61
C SER A 45 -0.04 -13.46 11.27
N THR A 46 -0.39 -14.32 12.23
CA THR A 46 -1.51 -15.28 12.09
C THR A 46 -2.89 -14.59 11.97
N THR A 47 -2.97 -13.30 12.27
CA THR A 47 -4.17 -12.48 12.04
C THR A 47 -4.17 -11.93 10.61
N ASN A 48 -5.00 -12.53 9.73
CA ASN A 48 -5.13 -12.14 8.33
C ASN A 48 -5.39 -10.65 8.10
N LEU A 49 -6.13 -10.00 9.01
CA LEU A 49 -6.42 -8.57 8.93
C LEU A 49 -5.14 -7.72 8.92
N ARG A 50 -4.11 -8.09 9.72
CA ARG A 50 -2.86 -7.32 9.78
C ARG A 50 -2.07 -7.40 8.47
N ILE A 51 -2.04 -8.57 7.85
CA ILE A 51 -1.43 -8.78 6.52
C ILE A 51 -2.20 -8.00 5.47
N ALA A 52 -3.54 -8.03 5.51
CA ALA A 52 -4.39 -7.30 4.58
C ALA A 52 -4.19 -5.78 4.68
N VAL A 53 -4.02 -5.24 5.89
CA VAL A 53 -3.71 -3.81 6.09
C VAL A 53 -2.34 -3.45 5.52
N ALA A 54 -1.31 -4.28 5.74
CA ALA A 54 0.01 -4.07 5.13
C ALA A 54 -0.06 -4.10 3.59
N MET A 55 -0.81 -5.05 3.01
CA MET A 55 -1.01 -5.11 1.57
C MET A 55 -1.78 -3.90 1.02
N ALA A 56 -2.80 -3.43 1.74
CA ALA A 56 -3.54 -2.23 1.38
C ALA A 56 -2.66 -0.97 1.47
N HIS A 57 -1.77 -0.89 2.47
CA HIS A 57 -0.78 0.18 2.62
C HIS A 57 0.16 0.24 1.41
N GLU A 58 0.77 -0.89 1.02
CA GLU A 58 1.65 -0.93 -0.14
C GLU A 58 0.91 -0.63 -1.44
N MET A 59 -0.30 -1.15 -1.62
CA MET A 59 -1.12 -0.80 -2.78
C MET A 59 -1.47 0.69 -2.81
N GLY A 60 -1.69 1.32 -1.64
CA GLY A 60 -1.92 2.75 -1.49
C GLY A 60 -0.76 3.59 -2.02
N HIS A 61 0.49 3.26 -1.68
CA HIS A 61 1.68 3.90 -2.26
C HIS A 61 1.73 3.75 -3.78
N ASN A 62 1.39 2.56 -4.29
CA ASN A 62 1.37 2.29 -5.72
C ASN A 62 0.29 3.10 -6.46
N LEU A 63 -0.79 3.45 -5.76
CA LEU A 63 -1.85 4.39 -6.15
C LEU A 63 -1.56 5.86 -5.73
N GLY A 64 -0.32 6.18 -5.41
CA GLY A 64 0.15 7.56 -5.19
C GLY A 64 -0.24 8.19 -3.85
N MET A 65 -0.67 7.39 -2.86
CA MET A 65 -0.93 7.87 -1.50
C MET A 65 0.37 7.95 -0.72
N SER A 66 0.64 9.07 -0.04
CA SER A 66 1.80 9.18 0.86
C SER A 66 1.46 8.72 2.27
N HIS A 67 2.49 8.55 3.11
CA HIS A 67 2.28 8.33 4.54
C HIS A 67 1.48 9.47 5.19
N ASP A 68 0.64 9.10 6.16
CA ASP A 68 -0.16 10.07 6.92
C ASP A 68 0.72 11.01 7.75
N LYS A 69 0.34 12.30 7.74
CA LYS A 69 0.96 13.36 8.55
C LYS A 69 0.10 13.64 9.79
N LYS A 70 0.62 14.48 10.69
CA LYS A 70 -0.06 14.82 11.97
C LYS A 70 -1.48 15.36 11.84
N TYR A 71 -1.82 16.00 10.72
CA TYR A 71 -3.15 16.58 10.46
C TYR A 71 -4.09 15.63 9.69
N CYS A 72 -3.62 14.44 9.32
CA CYS A 72 -4.40 13.43 8.62
C CYS A 72 -5.19 12.61 9.63
N THR A 73 -6.48 12.41 9.34
CA THR A 73 -7.42 11.76 10.26
C THR A 73 -8.31 10.77 9.52
N CYS A 74 -8.75 9.77 10.26
CA CYS A 74 -9.80 8.82 9.94
C CYS A 74 -10.53 8.49 11.24
N GLU A 75 -11.68 7.84 11.18
CA GLU A 75 -12.50 7.53 12.37
C GLU A 75 -11.84 6.51 13.31
N ASP A 76 -10.89 5.71 12.80
CA ASP A 76 -10.19 4.67 13.54
C ASP A 76 -8.67 4.83 13.31
N TYR A 77 -7.97 5.50 14.24
CA TYR A 77 -6.55 5.86 14.12
C TYR A 77 -5.63 4.82 14.78
N PRO A 78 -4.42 4.55 14.25
CA PRO A 78 -3.83 5.11 13.03
C PRO A 78 -4.48 4.57 11.76
N CYS A 79 -4.57 5.37 10.69
CA CYS A 79 -5.18 4.99 9.41
C CYS A 79 -4.25 4.08 8.58
N ILE A 80 -4.76 3.48 7.51
CA ILE A 80 -4.01 2.51 6.68
C ILE A 80 -2.64 3.06 6.23
N MET A 81 -2.56 4.34 5.85
CA MET A 81 -1.31 4.94 5.35
C MET A 81 -0.38 5.46 6.46
N SER A 82 -0.63 5.13 7.73
CA SER A 82 0.31 5.37 8.82
C SER A 82 1.69 4.74 8.54
N ALA A 83 2.77 5.43 8.88
CA ALA A 83 4.14 4.92 8.73
C ALA A 83 4.46 3.72 9.66
N VAL A 84 3.56 3.43 10.61
CA VAL A 84 3.60 2.23 11.46
C VAL A 84 2.34 1.41 11.21
N LEU A 85 2.43 0.09 11.43
CA LEU A 85 1.33 -0.84 11.19
C LEU A 85 0.03 -0.38 11.87
N SER A 86 -1.02 -0.27 11.06
CA SER A 86 -2.32 0.22 11.48
C SER A 86 -3.25 -0.94 11.90
N PRO A 87 -4.06 -0.77 12.96
CA PRO A 87 -5.16 -1.67 13.28
C PRO A 87 -6.44 -1.35 12.48
N SER A 88 -6.47 -0.19 11.82
CA SER A 88 -7.63 0.37 11.14
C SER A 88 -7.84 -0.23 9.76
N ARG A 89 -9.09 -0.10 9.29
CA ARG A 89 -9.50 -0.45 7.93
C ARG A 89 -9.78 0.77 7.07
N LEU A 90 -9.47 1.96 7.59
CA LEU A 90 -9.84 3.23 6.98
C LEU A 90 -8.62 3.96 6.44
N PHE A 91 -8.78 4.54 5.25
CA PHE A 91 -7.85 5.54 4.72
C PHE A 91 -8.12 6.90 5.36
N SER A 92 -7.09 7.75 5.44
CA SER A 92 -7.25 9.10 5.98
C SER A 92 -7.84 10.05 4.94
N ASN A 93 -8.34 11.20 5.41
CA ASN A 93 -8.70 12.33 4.55
C ASN A 93 -7.55 12.74 3.60
N CYS A 94 -6.30 12.64 4.02
CA CYS A 94 -5.13 12.93 3.18
C CYS A 94 -4.94 11.87 2.09
N SER A 95 -5.08 10.59 2.42
CA SER A 95 -4.96 9.50 1.45
C SER A 95 -5.98 9.64 0.32
N TYR A 96 -7.22 10.03 0.63
CA TYR A 96 -8.24 10.31 -0.40
C TYR A 96 -7.83 11.46 -1.32
N GLN A 97 -7.28 12.54 -0.78
CA GLN A 97 -6.81 13.68 -1.58
C GLN A 97 -5.63 13.31 -2.49
N ASP A 98 -4.67 12.55 -1.98
CA ASP A 98 -3.51 12.10 -2.74
C ASP A 98 -3.92 11.15 -3.87
N TYR A 99 -4.82 10.20 -3.58
CA TYR A 99 -5.38 9.30 -4.58
C TYR A 99 -6.13 10.05 -5.69
N GLN A 100 -6.96 11.03 -5.32
CA GLN A 100 -7.68 11.84 -6.31
C GLN A 100 -6.70 12.61 -7.20
N LYS A 101 -5.65 13.21 -6.64
CA LYS A 101 -4.60 13.88 -7.42
C LYS A 101 -3.86 12.91 -8.35
N TYR A 102 -3.57 11.71 -7.86
CA TYR A 102 -2.91 10.66 -8.63
C TYR A 102 -3.74 10.26 -9.86
N LEU A 103 -5.04 9.95 -9.69
CA LEU A 103 -5.93 9.60 -10.79
C LEU A 103 -6.03 10.71 -11.85
N LEU A 104 -6.18 11.96 -11.40
CA LEU A 104 -6.29 13.12 -12.29
C LEU A 104 -5.00 13.37 -13.08
N LYS A 105 -3.84 13.10 -12.48
CA LYS A 105 -2.54 13.35 -13.10
C LYS A 105 -2.08 12.22 -14.03
N TYR A 106 -2.15 10.97 -13.56
CA TYR A 106 -1.54 9.83 -14.25
C TYR A 106 -2.51 9.07 -15.14
N LYS A 107 -3.82 9.11 -14.86
CA LYS A 107 -4.85 8.34 -15.57
C LYS A 107 -4.42 6.89 -15.82
N PRO A 108 -4.04 6.17 -14.73
CA PRO A 108 -3.49 4.82 -14.80
C PRO A 108 -4.46 3.82 -15.41
#